data_AF-A0A6V8P9Y3-F1
#
_entry.id   AF-A0A6V8P9Y3-F1
#
_cell.length_a   1.000
_cell.length_b   1.000
_cell.length_c   1.000
_cell.angle_alpha   90.00
_cell.angle_beta   90.00
_cell.angle_gamma   90.00
#
_symmetry.space_group_name_H-M   'P 1'
#
loop_
_entity.id
_entity.type
_entity.pdbx_description
1 polymer ?
#
loop_
_entity_poly.entity_id
_entity_poly.type
_entity_poly.pdbx_seq_one_letter_code
_entity_poly.pdbx_strand_id
1 'polypeptide(L)'
;MEQTIKKNDRGEEVVDIQRRLIALGFDLGKSAADGVFGEQTETTVKAFQQKRGLTVDGAVGEETWQELVEASYQLGDRALYYRYPSLRGDDVRELQMSLNSLGFHTQDEAGVFEQETDQAVREFQRHRLRRHGQLL
;
A
#
# COMPACT_ATOMS: atom_id res chain seq x y z
N MET A 1 -15.14 -4.91 17.75
CA MET A 1 -14.90 -3.55 18.25
C MET A 1 -13.66 -3.07 17.52
N GLU A 2 -13.81 -2.07 16.66
CA GLU A 2 -12.70 -1.42 15.98
C GLU A 2 -11.90 -0.66 17.04
N GLN A 3 -10.71 -1.17 17.37
CA GLN A 3 -9.85 -0.48 18.33
C GLN A 3 -9.14 0.65 17.59
N THR A 4 -9.57 1.88 17.84
CA THR A 4 -8.87 3.07 17.36
C THR A 4 -7.66 3.33 18.25
N ILE A 5 -6.46 3.36 17.65
CA ILE A 5 -5.20 3.66 18.34
C ILE A 5 -4.91 5.17 18.21
N LYS A 6 -4.58 5.83 19.32
CA LYS A 6 -4.37 7.28 19.36
C LYS A 6 -3.36 7.70 20.42
N LYS A 7 -3.14 9.00 20.55
CA LYS A 7 -2.24 9.59 21.55
C LYS A 7 -2.44 9.00 22.95
N ASN A 8 -1.33 8.66 23.59
CA ASN A 8 -1.18 7.99 24.89
C ASN A 8 -1.37 6.47 24.90
N ASP A 9 -1.80 5.86 23.79
CA ASP A 9 -1.81 4.41 23.66
C ASP A 9 -0.38 3.85 23.55
N ARG A 10 -0.23 2.58 23.92
CA ARG A 10 1.06 1.89 23.92
C ARG A 10 0.91 0.41 23.58
N GLY A 11 1.96 -0.19 23.02
CA GLY A 11 2.04 -1.62 22.77
C GLY A 11 2.50 -1.97 21.36
N GLU A 12 2.44 -3.26 21.03
CA GLU A 12 2.91 -3.80 19.74
C GLU A 12 2.20 -3.19 18.53
N GLU A 13 0.91 -2.85 18.65
CA GLU A 13 0.17 -2.21 17.55
C GLU A 13 0.72 -0.82 17.24
N VAL A 14 1.11 -0.06 18.27
CA VAL A 14 1.79 1.24 18.10
C VAL A 14 3.15 1.05 17.44
N VAL A 15 3.89 0.01 17.82
CA VAL A 15 5.17 -0.33 17.17
C VAL A 15 4.96 -0.60 15.68
N ASP A 16 3.93 -1.35 15.29
CA ASP A 16 3.68 -1.65 13.88
C ASP A 16 3.29 -0.40 13.08
N ILE A 17 2.45 0.47 13.64
CA ILE A 17 2.15 1.79 13.05
C ILE A 17 3.44 2.59 12.83
N GLN A 18 4.27 2.72 13.87
CA GLN A 18 5.50 3.48 13.81
C GLN A 18 6.48 2.92 12.76
N ARG A 19 6.63 1.59 12.70
CA ARG A 19 7.48 0.92 11.70
C ARG A 19 6.99 1.17 10.26
N ARG A 20 5.68 1.10 10.03
CA ARG A 20 5.09 1.39 8.70
C ARG A 20 5.33 2.83 8.30
N LEU A 21 5.07 3.79 9.20
CA LEU A 21 5.36 5.20 8.95
C LEU A 21 6.84 5.43 8.57
N ILE A 22 7.77 4.80 9.29
CA ILE A 22 9.21 4.88 8.98
C ILE A 22 9.51 4.26 7.61
N ALA A 23 8.98 3.08 7.31
CA ALA A 23 9.17 2.42 6.01
C ALA A 23 8.62 3.25 4.84
N LEU A 24 7.57 4.03 5.10
CA LEU A 24 6.97 4.98 4.16
C LEU A 24 7.73 6.31 4.05
N GLY A 25 8.88 6.42 4.74
CA GLY A 25 9.76 7.58 4.70
C GLY A 25 9.34 8.74 5.61
N PHE A 26 8.41 8.52 6.54
CA PHE A 26 8.08 9.54 7.53
C PHE A 26 9.07 9.50 8.70
N ASP A 27 9.49 10.69 9.13
CA ASP A 27 10.38 10.84 10.28
C ASP A 27 9.59 10.84 11.59
N LEU A 28 9.94 9.92 12.50
CA LEU A 28 9.44 9.87 13.88
C LEU A 28 10.48 10.39 14.89
N GLY A 29 11.59 10.95 14.41
CA GLY A 29 12.68 11.44 15.22
C GLY A 29 13.23 10.37 16.15
N LYS A 30 13.39 10.73 17.43
CA LYS A 30 13.94 9.83 18.46
C LYS A 30 12.95 8.77 18.96
N SER A 31 11.66 8.85 18.59
CA SER A 31 10.59 7.94 19.01
C SER A 31 10.43 6.74 18.08
N ALA A 32 11.53 6.26 17.49
CA ALA A 32 11.47 5.25 16.44
C ALA A 32 11.04 3.88 17.00
N ALA A 33 9.79 3.52 16.71
CA ALA A 33 9.20 2.21 17.03
C ALA A 33 9.29 1.82 18.53
N ASP A 34 9.20 2.81 19.42
CA ASP A 34 9.26 2.64 20.89
C ASP A 34 7.96 2.08 21.50
N GLY A 35 6.92 1.94 20.69
CA GLY A 35 5.61 1.44 21.11
C GLY A 35 4.83 2.44 21.96
N VAL A 36 5.21 3.72 21.96
CA VAL A 36 4.51 4.79 22.66
C VAL A 36 3.92 5.78 21.65
N PHE A 37 2.60 5.92 21.65
CA PHE A 37 1.92 6.87 20.77
C PHE A 37 1.99 8.27 21.38
N GLY A 38 3.16 8.89 21.26
CA GLY A 38 3.43 10.25 21.74
C GLY A 38 2.98 11.33 20.77
N GLU A 39 3.31 12.59 21.10
CA GLU A 39 3.04 13.74 20.25
C GLU A 39 3.66 13.61 18.85
N GLN A 40 4.91 13.13 18.77
CA GLN A 40 5.57 12.94 17.48
C GLN A 40 4.85 11.90 16.61
N THR A 41 4.40 10.77 17.19
CA THR A 41 3.62 9.77 16.46
C THR A 41 2.29 10.35 15.98
N GLU A 42 1.59 11.11 16.80
CA GLU A 42 0.34 11.79 16.41
C GLU A 42 0.54 12.75 15.24
N THR A 43 1.56 13.61 15.31
CA THR A 43 1.90 14.54 14.23
C THR A 43 2.24 13.80 12.94
N THR A 44 2.99 12.70 13.03
CA THR A 44 3.37 11.90 11.87
C THR A 44 2.17 11.15 11.27
N VAL A 45 1.26 10.63 12.09
CA VAL A 45 -0.01 10.05 11.61
C VAL A 45 -0.85 11.10 10.88
N LYS A 46 -0.97 12.32 11.42
CA LYS A 46 -1.66 13.43 10.74
C LYS A 46 -1.04 13.76 9.38
N ALA A 47 0.29 13.79 9.31
CA ALA A 47 1.00 14.01 8.05
C ALA A 47 0.74 12.87 7.04
N PHE A 48 0.71 11.63 7.50
CA PHE A 48 0.35 10.47 6.67
C PHE A 48 -1.10 10.56 6.17
N GLN A 49 -2.06 10.79 7.05
CA GLN A 49 -3.47 10.98 6.70
C GLN A 49 -3.63 12.08 5.65
N GLN A 50 -2.98 13.22 5.85
CA GLN A 50 -2.99 14.31 4.87
C GLN A 50 -2.40 13.90 3.52
N LYS A 51 -1.26 13.18 3.52
CA LYS A 51 -0.63 12.69 2.27
C LYS A 51 -1.52 11.70 1.51
N ARG A 52 -2.31 10.89 2.21
CA ARG A 52 -3.23 9.90 1.64
C ARG A 52 -4.64 10.44 1.38
N GLY A 53 -4.93 11.69 1.74
CA GLY A 53 -6.25 12.29 1.56
C GLY A 53 -7.33 11.78 2.53
N LEU A 54 -6.92 11.24 3.67
CA LEU A 54 -7.80 10.77 4.74
C LEU A 54 -8.28 11.92 5.63
N THR A 55 -9.26 11.64 6.48
CA THR A 55 -9.61 12.52 7.61
C THR A 55 -8.40 12.70 8.52
N VAL A 56 -7.97 13.94 8.74
CA VAL A 56 -6.76 14.26 9.51
C VAL A 56 -7.10 14.47 10.99
N ASP A 57 -7.34 13.39 11.71
CA ASP A 57 -7.66 13.40 13.15
C ASP A 57 -6.48 12.96 14.05
N GLY A 58 -5.43 12.38 13.47
CA GLY A 58 -4.28 11.83 14.18
C GLY A 58 -4.53 10.52 14.92
N ALA A 59 -5.67 9.88 14.68
CA ALA A 59 -6.01 8.58 15.21
C ALA A 59 -5.89 7.52 14.11
N VAL A 60 -5.50 6.30 14.47
CA VAL A 60 -5.42 5.16 13.56
C VAL A 60 -6.64 4.28 13.79
N GLY A 61 -7.71 4.55 13.02
CA GLY A 61 -8.86 3.65 12.85
C GLY A 61 -8.66 2.69 11.66
N GLU A 62 -9.70 1.92 11.30
CA GLU A 62 -9.60 0.92 10.21
C GLU A 62 -9.13 1.52 8.88
N GLU A 63 -9.69 2.67 8.47
CA GLU A 63 -9.32 3.32 7.21
C GLU A 63 -7.83 3.73 7.19
N THR A 64 -7.35 4.36 8.26
CA THR A 64 -5.93 4.75 8.36
C THR A 64 -5.02 3.53 8.42
N TRP A 65 -5.45 2.46 9.11
CA TRP A 65 -4.70 1.22 9.18
C TRP A 65 -4.60 0.51 7.82
N GLN A 66 -5.71 0.41 7.10
CA GLN A 66 -5.76 -0.16 5.74
C GLN A 66 -4.80 0.60 4.82
N GLU A 67 -4.86 1.93 4.82
CA GLU A 67 -3.94 2.75 4.01
C GLU A 67 -2.47 2.57 4.39
N LEU A 68 -2.14 2.44 5.69
CA LEU A 68 -0.77 2.14 6.12
C LEU A 68 -0.29 0.81 5.56
N VAL A 69 -1.14 -0.21 5.58
CA VAL A 69 -0.83 -1.54 5.05
C VAL A 69 -0.66 -1.49 3.54
N GLU A 70 -1.60 -0.86 2.83
CA GLU A 70 -1.59 -0.73 1.37
C GLU A 70 -0.38 0.06 0.85
N ALA A 71 -0.02 1.14 1.54
CA ALA A 71 1.16 1.94 1.22
C ALA A 71 2.48 1.17 1.46
N SER A 72 2.47 0.17 2.35
CA SER A 72 3.69 -0.55 2.74
C SER A 72 4.18 -1.54 1.68
N TYR A 73 3.40 -1.83 0.64
CA TYR A 73 3.79 -2.77 -0.41
C TYR A 73 4.36 -2.05 -1.63
N GLN A 74 5.52 -2.50 -2.10
CA GLN A 74 6.14 -2.12 -3.36
C GLN A 74 6.01 -3.25 -4.39
N LEU A 75 6.01 -2.91 -5.68
CA LEU A 75 5.92 -3.93 -6.73
C LEU A 75 7.09 -4.92 -6.64
N GLY A 76 6.76 -6.17 -6.34
CA GLY A 76 7.72 -7.27 -6.14
C GLY A 76 7.73 -7.85 -4.72
N ASP A 77 7.15 -7.17 -3.74
CA ASP A 77 7.11 -7.65 -2.34
C ASP A 77 6.22 -8.89 -2.17
N ARG A 78 5.24 -9.06 -3.05
CA ARG A 78 4.31 -10.19 -3.04
C ARG A 78 3.88 -10.59 -4.44
N ALA A 79 3.43 -11.83 -4.56
CA ALA A 79 2.79 -12.30 -5.79
C ALA A 79 1.42 -11.65 -5.95
N LEU A 80 1.22 -10.95 -7.06
CA LEU A 80 -0.06 -10.33 -7.42
C LEU A 80 -0.85 -11.27 -8.34
N TYR A 81 -2.08 -11.59 -7.94
CA TYR A 81 -2.98 -12.49 -8.66
C TYR A 81 -4.45 -12.19 -8.33
N TYR A 82 -5.34 -12.57 -9.25
CA TYR A 82 -6.78 -12.39 -9.07
C TYR A 82 -7.34 -13.30 -7.97
N ARG A 83 -7.95 -12.69 -6.93
CA ARG A 83 -8.55 -13.39 -5.78
C ARG A 83 -9.66 -12.56 -5.13
N TYR A 84 -10.37 -13.18 -4.17
CA TYR A 84 -11.37 -12.51 -3.33
C TYR A 84 -10.96 -12.55 -1.83
N PRO A 85 -11.05 -11.44 -1.08
CA PRO A 85 -11.18 -10.06 -1.60
C PRO A 85 -9.99 -9.71 -2.50
N SER A 86 -10.18 -8.73 -3.39
CA SER A 86 -9.13 -8.28 -4.32
C SER A 86 -7.90 -7.78 -3.58
N LEU A 87 -6.72 -8.01 -4.14
CA LEU A 87 -5.49 -7.44 -3.60
C LEU A 87 -5.54 -5.92 -3.78
N ARG A 88 -5.06 -5.18 -2.77
CA ARG A 88 -4.99 -3.73 -2.79
C ARG A 88 -3.65 -3.24 -2.26
N GLY A 89 -3.13 -2.16 -2.84
CA GLY A 89 -1.85 -1.59 -2.43
C GLY A 89 -1.20 -0.70 -3.47
N ASP A 90 -0.17 0.01 -3.03
CA ASP A 90 0.66 0.82 -3.91
C ASP A 90 1.41 -0.05 -4.93
N ASP A 91 1.79 -1.28 -4.57
CA ASP A 91 2.34 -2.30 -5.48
C ASP A 91 1.41 -2.67 -6.64
N VAL A 92 0.10 -2.77 -6.38
CA VAL A 92 -0.91 -3.00 -7.41
C VAL A 92 -1.02 -1.78 -8.32
N ARG A 93 -1.00 -0.58 -7.76
CA ARG A 93 -1.05 0.67 -8.54
C ARG A 93 0.17 0.81 -9.43
N GLU A 94 1.36 0.51 -8.91
CA GLU A 94 2.62 0.51 -9.67
C GLU A 94 2.58 -0.49 -10.84
N LEU A 95 1.99 -1.69 -10.62
CA LEU A 95 1.77 -2.66 -11.69
C LEU A 95 0.81 -2.12 -12.75
N GLN A 96 -0.33 -1.56 -12.34
CA GLN A 96 -1.33 -0.97 -13.25
C GLN A 96 -0.72 0.13 -14.12
N MET A 97 0.01 1.07 -13.51
CA MET A 97 0.74 2.13 -14.21
C MET A 97 1.76 1.55 -15.21
N SER A 98 2.51 0.53 -14.80
CA SER A 98 3.49 -0.13 -15.66
C SER A 98 2.82 -0.79 -16.87
N LEU A 99 1.73 -1.54 -16.66
CA LEU A 99 0.96 -2.16 -17.74
C LEU A 99 0.38 -1.12 -18.69
N ASN A 100 -0.23 -0.05 -18.16
CA ASN A 100 -0.77 1.06 -18.95
C ASN A 100 0.33 1.71 -19.82
N SER A 101 1.52 1.96 -19.26
CA SER A 101 2.66 2.54 -19.99
C SER A 101 3.18 1.65 -21.13
N LEU A 102 2.98 0.34 -21.01
CA LEU A 102 3.33 -0.66 -22.01
C LEU A 102 2.21 -0.94 -23.03
N GLY A 103 1.06 -0.26 -22.89
CA GLY A 103 -0.11 -0.42 -23.76
C GLY A 103 -1.07 -1.54 -23.37
N PHE A 104 -0.95 -2.11 -22.17
CA PHE A 104 -1.87 -3.12 -21.62
C PHE A 104 -2.81 -2.43 -20.63
N HIS A 105 -4.01 -2.07 -21.07
CA HIS A 105 -4.90 -1.18 -20.31
C HIS A 105 -5.63 -1.90 -19.16
N THR A 106 -5.51 -1.38 -17.93
CA THR A 106 -6.18 -1.90 -16.72
C THR A 106 -7.49 -1.19 -16.36
N GLN A 107 -7.90 -0.19 -17.14
CA GLN A 107 -9.10 0.68 -16.97
C GLN A 107 -9.09 1.62 -15.75
N ASP A 108 -8.42 1.29 -14.65
CA ASP A 108 -8.12 2.22 -13.55
C ASP A 108 -6.71 2.02 -12.96
N GLU A 109 -6.32 2.99 -12.11
CA GLU A 109 -5.10 3.00 -11.29
C GLU A 109 -5.45 3.10 -9.80
N ALA A 110 -6.61 2.55 -9.42
CA ALA A 110 -7.10 2.62 -8.05
C ALA A 110 -6.19 1.85 -7.07
N GLY A 111 -5.30 1.01 -7.57
CA GLY A 111 -4.46 0.13 -6.76
C GLY A 111 -5.24 -1.10 -6.28
N VAL A 112 -6.25 -1.54 -7.05
CA VAL A 112 -7.07 -2.73 -6.75
C VAL A 112 -6.90 -3.76 -7.87
N PHE A 113 -6.51 -4.98 -7.52
CA PHE A 113 -6.24 -6.04 -8.49
C PHE A 113 -7.56 -6.72 -8.88
N GLU A 114 -8.30 -6.06 -9.76
CA GLU A 114 -9.57 -6.56 -10.30
C GLU A 114 -9.37 -7.44 -11.55
N GLN A 115 -10.48 -7.87 -12.16
CA GLN A 115 -10.45 -8.81 -13.29
C GLN A 115 -9.72 -8.22 -14.50
N GLU A 116 -9.87 -6.92 -14.72
CA GLU A 116 -9.27 -6.14 -15.81
C GLU A 116 -7.75 -6.10 -15.65
N THR A 117 -7.27 -5.95 -14.41
CA THR A 117 -5.83 -6.01 -14.10
C THR A 117 -5.28 -7.42 -14.39
N ASP A 118 -6.01 -8.49 -14.02
CA ASP A 118 -5.64 -9.86 -14.38
C ASP A 118 -5.58 -10.09 -15.90
N GLN A 119 -6.55 -9.56 -16.63
CA GLN A 119 -6.59 -9.65 -18.10
C GLN A 119 -5.38 -8.96 -18.73
N ALA A 120 -5.04 -7.74 -18.28
CA ALA A 120 -3.88 -7.00 -18.76
C ALA A 120 -2.55 -7.74 -18.47
N VAL A 121 -2.40 -8.32 -17.27
CA VAL A 121 -1.25 -9.17 -16.92
C VAL A 121 -1.13 -10.36 -17.86
N ARG A 122 -2.22 -11.08 -18.11
CA ARG A 122 -2.23 -12.24 -19.03
C ARG A 122 -1.91 -11.84 -20.46
N GLU A 123 -2.37 -10.68 -20.91
CA GLU A 123 -2.05 -10.16 -22.23
C GLU A 123 -0.57 -9.83 -22.37
N PHE A 124 0.00 -9.11 -21.39
CA PHE A 124 1.42 -8.81 -21.32
C PHE A 124 2.28 -10.08 -21.34
N GLN A 125 1.94 -11.08 -20.52
CA GLN A 125 2.65 -12.35 -20.46
C GLN A 125 2.62 -13.09 -21.81
N ARG A 126 1.45 -13.14 -22.48
CA ARG A 126 1.34 -13.74 -23.83
C ARG A 126 2.16 -12.96 -24.86
N HIS A 127 2.20 -11.63 -24.78
CA HIS A 127 2.98 -10.82 -25.72
C HIS A 127 4.49 -11.04 -25.56
N ARG A 128 4.99 -11.13 -24.31
CA ARG A 128 6.41 -11.45 -24.05
C ARG A 128 6.81 -12.83 -24.60
N LEU A 129 5.95 -13.83 -24.47
CA LEU A 129 6.23 -15.18 -24.96
C LEU A 129 6.29 -15.24 -26.50
N ARG A 130 5.54 -14.40 -27.21
CA ARG A 130 5.58 -14.33 -28.69
C ARG A 130 6.86 -13.67 -29.23
N ARG A 131 7.44 -12.70 -28.53
CA ARG A 131 8.71 -12.06 -28.95
C ARG A 131 9.95 -12.93 -28.73
N HIS A 132 9.89 -13.89 -27.81
CA HIS A 132 10.98 -14.86 -27.58
C HIS A 132 10.73 -16.24 -28.22
N GLY A 133 9.58 -16.44 -28.87
CA GLY A 133 9.19 -17.67 -29.56
C GLY A 133 9.54 -17.68 -31.05
N GLN A 134 10.71 -17.14 -31.44
CA GLN A 134 11.28 -17.37 -32.77
C GLN A 134 12.69 -17.95 -32.64
N LEU A 135 12.73 -19.25 -32.38
CA LEU A 135 13.73 -20.16 -32.94
C LEU A 135 12.97 -21.40 -33.41
N LEU A 136 13.29 -21.80 -34.63
CA LEU A 136 12.71 -22.89 -35.44
C LEU A 136 12.58 -24.22 -34.69
#